data_AF-A0A966N8W0-F1
#
_entry.id   AF-A0A966N8W0-F1
#
_cell.length_a   1.000
_cell.length_b   1.000
_cell.length_c   1.000
_cell.angle_alpha   90.00
_cell.angle_beta   90.00
_cell.angle_gamma   90.00
#
_symmetry.space_group_name_H-M   'P 1'
#
loop_
_entity.id
_entity.type
_entity.pdbx_description
1 polymer ?
#
loop_
_entity_poly.entity_id
_entity_poly.type
_entity_poly.pdbx_seq_one_letter_code
_entity_poly.pdbx_strand_id
1 'polypeptide(L)' 'MASKKTTSVSPESTIDPQMRYEAALKELESLVMAMESGKLSLEETLAAYQRGAALLKHCQGVLAQVEQQVKVIES' A
#
# COMPACT_ATOMS: atom_id res chain seq x y z
N MET A 1 -10.09 -37.07 -10.63
CA MET A 1 -10.30 -35.81 -11.38
C MET A 1 -10.65 -34.70 -10.39
N ALA A 2 -10.16 -33.48 -10.67
CA ALA A 2 -10.42 -32.19 -10.02
C ALA A 2 -9.82 -31.93 -8.62
N SER A 3 -8.54 -31.53 -8.61
CA SER A 3 -7.87 -30.83 -7.50
C SER A 3 -8.63 -29.56 -7.11
N LYS A 4 -9.00 -29.45 -5.83
CA LYS A 4 -9.59 -28.25 -5.26
C LYS A 4 -8.59 -27.09 -5.27
N LYS A 5 -9.06 -26.00 -5.87
CA LYS A 5 -8.59 -24.61 -5.81
C LYS A 5 -8.13 -24.19 -4.40
N THR A 6 -6.85 -23.91 -4.23
CA THR A 6 -6.30 -23.11 -3.13
C THR A 6 -5.49 -21.97 -3.73
N THR A 7 -6.19 -20.89 -4.07
CA THR A 7 -5.59 -19.58 -4.32
C THR A 7 -4.98 -19.11 -2.99
N SER A 8 -3.65 -19.14 -2.92
CA SER A 8 -2.87 -18.56 -1.81
C SER A 8 -2.94 -17.04 -1.89
N VAL A 9 -3.99 -16.43 -1.33
CA VAL A 9 -4.01 -14.99 -1.08
C VAL A 9 -3.48 -14.79 0.34
N SER A 10 -2.21 -14.45 0.45
CA SER A 10 -1.57 -14.06 1.71
C SER A 10 -2.27 -12.82 2.30
N PRO A 11 -2.44 -12.71 3.63
CA PRO A 11 -3.19 -11.64 4.29
C PRO A 11 -2.51 -10.26 4.26
N GLU A 12 -1.48 -10.09 3.43
CA GLU A 12 -0.57 -8.93 3.45
C GLU A 12 -0.94 -7.83 2.44
N SER A 13 -2.16 -7.82 1.90
CA SER A 13 -2.58 -6.82 0.89
C SER A 13 -3.68 -5.86 1.36
N THR A 14 -4.17 -6.00 2.59
CA THR A 14 -5.22 -5.13 3.14
C THR A 14 -4.60 -3.95 3.87
N ILE A 15 -4.74 -2.76 3.29
CA ILE A 15 -4.45 -1.49 3.98
C ILE A 15 -5.62 -1.17 4.90
N ASP A 16 -5.31 -0.85 6.15
CA ASP A 16 -6.32 -0.32 7.06
C ASP A 16 -6.79 1.04 6.54
N PRO A 17 -8.08 1.22 6.20
CA PRO A 17 -8.60 2.50 5.72
C PRO A 17 -8.50 3.62 6.77
N GLN A 18 -8.29 3.30 8.04
CA GLN A 18 -8.02 4.26 9.12
C GLN A 18 -6.53 4.55 9.31
N MET A 19 -5.64 3.94 8.51
CA MET A 19 -4.20 4.18 8.59
C MET A 19 -3.90 5.67 8.37
N ARG A 20 -3.16 6.27 9.31
CA ARG A 20 -2.73 7.67 9.20
C ARG A 20 -1.73 7.84 8.07
N TYR A 21 -1.75 9.01 7.41
CA TYR A 21 -0.84 9.35 6.31
C TYR A 21 0.64 9.07 6.65
N GLU A 22 1.11 9.55 7.81
CA GLU A 22 2.50 9.35 8.24
C GLU A 22 2.87 7.87 8.40
N ALA A 23 1.94 7.04 8.87
CA ALA A 23 2.16 5.60 9.03
C ALA A 23 2.25 4.92 7.66
N ALA A 24 1.34 5.25 6.74
CA ALA A 24 1.35 4.73 5.38
C ALA A 24 2.63 5.13 4.61
N LEU A 25 3.09 6.37 4.79
CA LEU A 25 4.32 6.87 4.18
C LEU A 25 5.55 6.13 4.72
N LYS A 26 5.65 5.96 6.04
CA LYS A 26 6.76 5.25 6.68
C LYS A 26 6.83 3.78 6.25
N GLU A 27 5.67 3.15 6.08
CA GLU A 27 5.59 1.78 5.59
C GLU A 27 6.05 1.68 4.14
N LEU A 28 5.64 2.64 3.29
CA LEU A 28 6.08 2.73 1.90
C LEU A 28 7.60 2.92 1.80
N GLU A 29 8.19 3.81 2.61
CA GLU A 29 9.64 4.00 2.68
C GLU A 29 10.38 2.70 3.06
N SER A 30 9.86 1.98 4.06
CA SER A 30 10.44 0.72 4.51
C SER A 30 10.37 -0.36 3.42
N LEU A 31 9.27 -0.39 2.66
CA LEU A 31 9.08 -1.27 1.51
C LEU A 31 10.08 -0.96 0.38
N VAL A 32 10.23 0.32 0.02
CA VAL A 32 11.19 0.75 -1.00
C VAL A 32 12.61 0.40 -0.57
N MET A 33 12.99 0.65 0.68
CA MET A 33 14.30 0.26 1.20
C MET A 33 14.54 -1.25 1.10
N ALA A 34 13.53 -2.07 1.37
CA ALA A 34 13.63 -3.52 1.21
C ALA A 34 13.86 -3.90 -0.26
N MET A 35 13.12 -3.29 -1.19
CA MET A 35 13.26 -3.48 -2.64
C MET A 35 14.65 -3.10 -3.14
N GLU A 36 15.17 -1.95 -2.69
CA GLU A 36 16.50 -1.46 -3.05
C GLU A 36 17.64 -2.31 -2.46
N SER A 37 17.39 -3.00 -1.34
CA SER A 37 18.40 -3.88 -0.73
C SER A 37 18.76 -5.07 -1.61
N GLY A 38 17.91 -5.41 -2.60
CA GLY A 38 18.12 -6.53 -3.53
C GLY A 38 18.06 -7.92 -2.88
N LYS A 39 17.59 -8.01 -1.63
CA LYS A 39 17.52 -9.28 -0.86
C LYS A 39 16.20 -10.02 -1.00
N LEU A 40 15.21 -9.41 -1.67
CA LEU A 40 13.89 -10.00 -1.88
C LEU A 40 13.93 -10.98 -3.05
N SER A 41 13.23 -12.10 -2.88
CA SER A 41 12.90 -12.99 -4.00
C SER A 41 11.95 -12.32 -4.98
N LEU A 42 11.75 -12.95 -6.15
CA LEU A 42 10.84 -12.45 -7.17
C LEU A 42 9.40 -12.32 -6.64
N GLU A 43 8.93 -13.30 -5.87
CA GLU A 43 7.59 -13.29 -5.30
C GLU A 43 7.43 -12.19 -4.23
N GLU A 44 8.43 -12.02 -3.37
CA GLU A 44 8.43 -10.97 -2.35
C GLU A 44 8.53 -9.58 -2.98
N THR A 45 9.30 -9.42 -4.05
CA THR A 45 9.39 -8.15 -4.81
C THR A 45 8.04 -7.79 -5.44
N LEU A 46 7.33 -8.78 -5.99
CA LEU A 46 5.99 -8.58 -6.55
C LEU A 46 4.99 -8.18 -5.47
N ALA A 47 5.03 -8.85 -4.31
CA ALA A 47 4.17 -8.51 -3.16
C ALA A 47 4.49 -7.10 -2.62
N ALA A 48 5.77 -6.78 -2.47
CA ALA A 48 6.24 -5.46 -2.06
C ALA A 48 5.74 -4.36 -2.99
N TYR A 49 5.83 -4.58 -4.30
CA TYR A 49 5.33 -3.66 -5.31
C TYR A 49 3.81 -3.44 -5.20
N GLN A 50 3.02 -4.52 -5.07
CA GLN A 50 1.57 -4.43 -4.92
C GLN A 50 1.17 -3.65 -3.65
N ARG A 51 1.85 -3.91 -2.54
CA ARG A 51 1.62 -3.21 -1.27
C ARG A 51 2.03 -1.75 -1.37
N GLY A 52 3.18 -1.45 -1.98
CA GLY A 52 3.63 -0.08 -2.24
C GLY A 52 2.64 0.71 -3.10
N ALA A 53 2.10 0.11 -4.16
CA ALA A 53 1.08 0.73 -5.01
C ALA A 53 -0.22 1.03 -4.24
N ALA A 54 -0.64 0.13 -3.35
CA ALA A 54 -1.79 0.34 -2.50
C ALA A 54 -1.55 1.49 -1.49
N LEU A 55 -0.37 1.55 -0.86
CA LEU A 55 0.00 2.60 0.10
C LEU A 55 0.04 3.97 -0.59
N LEU A 56 0.61 4.03 -1.79
CA LEU A 56 0.63 5.24 -2.60
C LEU A 56 -0.78 5.75 -2.91
N LYS A 57 -1.68 4.85 -3.31
CA LYS A 57 -3.09 5.19 -3.58
C LYS A 57 -3.80 5.69 -2.32
N HIS A 58 -3.53 5.10 -1.16
CA HIS A 58 -4.07 5.55 0.12
C HIS A 58 -3.59 6.97 0.45
N CYS A 59 -2.28 7.23 0.37
CA CYS A 59 -1.70 8.55 0.61
C CYS A 59 -2.30 9.63 -0.30
N GLN A 60 -2.46 9.33 -1.59
CA GLN A 60 -3.11 10.23 -2.55
C GLN A 60 -4.58 10.51 -2.16
N GLY A 61 -5.32 9.49 -1.72
CA GLY A 61 -6.69 9.65 -1.26
C GLY A 61 -6.81 10.54 -0.02
N VAL A 62 -5.89 10.40 0.95
CA VAL A 62 -5.85 11.26 2.13
C VAL A 62 -5.56 12.71 1.77
N LEU A 63 -4.58 12.95 0.89
CA LEU A 63 -4.26 14.31 0.42
C LEU A 63 -5.45 14.95 -0.31
N ALA A 64 -6.11 14.21 -1.20
CA ALA A 64 -7.30 14.70 -1.91
C ALA A 64 -8.44 15.09 -0.94
N GLN A 65 -8.65 14.33 0.13
CA GLN A 65 -9.63 14.67 1.17
C GLN A 65 -9.25 15.95 1.93
N VAL A 66 -7.97 16.16 2.22
CA VAL A 66 -7.49 17.38 2.87
C VAL A 66 -7.64 18.58 1.94
N GLU A 67 -7.25 18.47 0.68
CA GLU A 67 -7.41 19.51 -0.33
C GLU A 67 -8.88 19.93 -0.50
N GLN A 68 -9.80 18.95 -0.52
CA GLN A 68 -11.23 19.23 -0.61
C GLN A 68 -11.74 20.01 0.61
N GLN A 69 -11.28 19.67 1.82
CA GLN A 69 -11.67 20.38 3.05
C GLN A 69 -11.15 21.82 3.04
N VAL A 70 -9.91 22.05 2.63
CA VAL A 70 -9.34 23.41 2.51
C VAL A 70 -10.14 24.23 1.51
N LYS A 71 -10.49 23.65 0.35
CA LYS A 71 -11.26 24.33 -0.69
C LYS A 71 -12.64 24.80 -0.24
N VAL A 72 -13.30 24.08 0.67
CA VAL A 72 -14.60 24.47 1.25
C VAL A 72 -14.47 25.64 2.22
N ILE A 73 -13.30 25.84 2.83
CA ILE A 73 -13.05 26.94 3.77
C ILE A 73 -12.66 28.23 3.03
N GLU A 74 -11.99 28.14 1.89
CA GLU A 74 -11.61 29.28 1.06
C GLU A 74 -12.78 29.87 0.22
N SER A 75 -13.93 29.18 0.19
CA SER A 75 -15.16 29.60 -0.49
C SER A 75 -16.19 30.21 0.46
#